data_AF-A0A2V7P368-F1
#
_entry.id   AF-A0A2V7P368-F1
#
_cell.length_a   1.000
_cell.length_b   1.000
_cell.length_c   1.000
_cell.angle_alpha   90.00
_cell.angle_beta   90.00
_cell.angle_gamma   90.00
#
_symmetry.space_group_name_H-M   'P 1'
#
loop_
_entity.id
_entity.type
_entity.pdbx_description
1 polymer ?
#
loop_
_entity_poly.entity_id
_entity_poly.type
_entity_poly.pdbx_seq_one_letter_code
_entity_poly.pdbx_strand_id
1 'polypeptide(L)'
;MVAIVQGTAASPPPAPAGDTGALRIQRAPDSTDGRAQVALGRAYLQRFDAAHAGGAVRDTLWARRVLDTANEVLTRAALALGSPPPGASPTGDTARVLRVRVWSERALLAWHRGGLALGPNTWGPLPGDLRLSPVLEELGENLLRACPAGGALLTAADADSYAAWYMRFVRGLRPDLLVIPLAVWRRDSLFRVRAAADLRLGRRARAGGWLGALVERRPVCVSMALDRPPDAQGATWRTRPLVWVAGPQVTDDPVPPRDFVFAALKVAVDNHDPWAQPVLELYGRAARATARLCEAFSTFGVSGAIEACRH
;
A
#
# COMPACT_ATOMS: atom_id res chain seq x y z
N MET A 1 -1.27 -60.65 -27.62
CA MET A 1 -1.81 -59.48 -28.35
C MET A 1 -2.39 -58.55 -27.30
N VAL A 2 -1.67 -57.49 -26.94
CA VAL A 2 -2.02 -56.58 -25.84
C VAL A 2 -2.72 -55.37 -26.43
N ALA A 3 -3.98 -55.15 -26.08
CA ALA A 3 -4.76 -53.99 -26.49
C ALA A 3 -4.38 -52.78 -25.60
N ILE A 4 -3.89 -51.72 -26.23
CA ILE A 4 -3.56 -50.44 -25.59
C ILE A 4 -4.86 -49.65 -25.47
N VAL A 5 -5.38 -49.50 -24.24
CA VAL A 5 -6.47 -48.55 -23.95
C VAL A 5 -5.85 -47.15 -23.84
N GLN A 6 -6.08 -46.32 -24.84
CA GLN A 6 -5.74 -44.89 -24.81
C GLN A 6 -6.73 -44.17 -23.87
N GLY A 7 -6.26 -43.80 -22.69
CA GLY A 7 -6.98 -42.89 -21.81
C GLY A 7 -7.01 -41.50 -22.43
N THR A 8 -8.21 -41.01 -22.74
CA THR A 8 -8.44 -39.63 -23.17
C THR A 8 -8.00 -38.68 -22.06
N ALA A 9 -6.85 -38.04 -22.24
CA ALA A 9 -6.44 -36.91 -21.42
C ALA A 9 -7.50 -35.81 -21.59
N ALA A 10 -8.22 -35.50 -20.50
CA ALA A 10 -9.14 -34.38 -20.47
C ALA A 10 -8.37 -33.10 -20.83
N SER A 11 -8.79 -32.43 -21.91
CA SER A 11 -8.24 -31.16 -22.33
C SER A 11 -8.28 -30.14 -21.18
N PRO A 12 -7.24 -29.32 -20.99
CA PRO A 12 -7.32 -28.21 -20.05
C PRO A 12 -8.52 -27.31 -20.42
N PRO A 13 -9.21 -26.71 -19.43
CA PRO A 13 -10.33 -25.83 -19.70
C PRO A 13 -9.86 -24.72 -20.66
N PRO A 14 -10.68 -24.35 -21.67
CA PRO A 14 -10.30 -23.32 -22.62
C PRO A 14 -9.98 -22.03 -21.85
N ALA A 15 -8.84 -21.41 -22.17
CA ALA A 15 -8.62 -20.02 -21.81
C ALA A 15 -9.85 -19.21 -22.25
N PRO A 16 -10.37 -18.27 -21.44
CA PRO A 16 -11.52 -17.47 -21.84
C PRO A 16 -11.21 -16.89 -23.21
N ALA A 17 -12.00 -17.33 -24.19
CA ALA A 17 -11.86 -16.94 -25.58
C ALA A 17 -11.85 -15.42 -25.65
N GLY A 18 -10.98 -14.89 -26.51
CA GLY A 18 -10.73 -13.47 -26.67
C GLY A 18 -12.02 -12.66 -26.74
N ASP A 19 -12.37 -12.03 -25.63
CA ASP A 19 -13.41 -11.04 -25.60
C ASP A 19 -12.77 -9.66 -25.70
N THR A 20 -12.26 -9.38 -26.90
CA THR A 20 -12.06 -7.99 -27.35
C THR A 20 -13.40 -7.25 -27.48
N GLY A 21 -14.54 -7.92 -27.27
CA GLY A 21 -15.90 -7.37 -27.31
C GLY A 21 -16.37 -6.68 -26.02
N ALA A 22 -15.78 -6.98 -24.85
CA ALA A 22 -16.20 -6.40 -23.55
C ALA A 22 -15.34 -5.22 -23.06
N LEU A 23 -14.49 -4.65 -23.92
CA LEU A 23 -13.61 -3.51 -23.60
C LEU A 23 -13.98 -2.25 -24.37
N ARG A 24 -15.28 -1.98 -24.48
CA ARG A 24 -15.78 -0.61 -24.64
C ARG A 24 -16.36 -0.18 -23.30
N ILE A 25 -15.49 0.23 -22.37
CA ILE A 25 -15.89 1.41 -21.59
C ILE A 25 -15.97 2.47 -22.68
N GLN A 26 -17.20 2.89 -23.01
CA GLN A 26 -17.39 4.04 -23.89
C GLN A 26 -16.42 5.10 -23.42
N ARG A 27 -15.44 5.38 -24.28
CA ARG A 27 -14.71 6.63 -24.24
C ARG A 27 -15.82 7.68 -24.17
N ALA A 28 -16.00 8.29 -23.00
CA ALA A 28 -16.21 9.71 -22.94
C ALA A 28 -14.80 10.30 -22.78
N PRO A 29 -13.98 10.33 -23.84
CA PRO A 29 -12.62 10.82 -23.73
C PRO A 29 -12.59 12.34 -23.53
N ASP A 30 -13.73 13.01 -23.74
CA ASP A 30 -13.84 14.46 -23.90
C ASP A 30 -14.35 15.19 -22.67
N SER A 31 -14.66 14.47 -21.58
CA SER A 31 -15.01 15.16 -20.34
C SER A 31 -13.76 15.84 -19.77
N THR A 32 -13.77 17.17 -19.77
CA THR A 32 -12.79 18.03 -19.09
C THR A 32 -13.09 18.20 -17.61
N ASP A 33 -14.20 17.63 -17.11
CA ASP A 33 -14.54 17.65 -15.69
C ASP A 33 -13.61 16.72 -14.92
N GLY A 34 -12.68 17.32 -14.18
CA GLY A 34 -11.74 16.59 -13.36
C GLY A 34 -12.40 15.72 -12.29
N ARG A 35 -13.58 16.07 -11.76
CA ARG A 35 -14.27 15.22 -10.75
C ARG A 35 -14.78 13.93 -11.39
N ALA A 36 -15.39 14.03 -12.57
CA ALA A 36 -15.80 12.87 -13.36
C ALA A 36 -14.60 11.99 -13.72
N GLN A 37 -13.45 12.58 -14.04
CA GLN A 37 -12.21 11.85 -14.31
C GLN A 37 -11.68 11.12 -13.07
N VAL A 38 -11.77 11.69 -11.86
CA VAL A 38 -11.43 10.97 -10.61
C VAL A 38 -12.36 9.76 -10.42
N ALA A 39 -13.66 9.94 -10.60
CA ALA A 39 -14.63 8.85 -10.48
C ALA A 39 -14.33 7.72 -11.47
N LEU A 40 -14.01 8.06 -12.73
CA LEU A 40 -13.62 7.10 -13.75
C LEU A 40 -12.32 6.35 -13.38
N GLY A 41 -11.31 7.07 -12.86
CA GLY A 41 -10.07 6.46 -12.36
C GLY A 41 -10.32 5.45 -11.24
N ARG A 42 -11.19 5.79 -10.28
CA ARG A 42 -11.62 4.85 -9.22
C ARG A 42 -12.33 3.62 -9.81
N ALA A 43 -13.19 3.80 -10.81
CA ALA A 43 -13.89 2.68 -11.44
C ALA A 43 -12.93 1.69 -12.11
N TYR A 44 -11.87 2.18 -12.78
CA TYR A 44 -10.81 1.30 -13.32
C TYR A 44 -10.07 0.54 -12.23
N LEU A 45 -9.73 1.20 -11.11
CA LEU A 45 -9.07 0.57 -9.98
C LEU A 45 -9.96 -0.47 -9.29
N GLN A 46 -11.26 -0.19 -9.15
CA GLN A 46 -12.24 -1.15 -8.64
C GLN A 46 -12.39 -2.37 -9.57
N ARG A 47 -12.37 -2.17 -10.89
CA ARG A 47 -12.35 -3.28 -11.86
C ARG A 47 -11.08 -4.12 -11.72
N PHE A 48 -9.94 -3.49 -11.44
CA PHE A 48 -8.68 -4.17 -11.17
C PHE A 48 -8.75 -5.00 -9.88
N ASP A 49 -9.35 -4.46 -8.81
CA ASP A 49 -9.59 -5.20 -7.56
C ASP A 49 -10.57 -6.37 -7.76
N ALA A 50 -11.63 -6.18 -8.54
CA ALA A 50 -12.59 -7.23 -8.83
C ALA A 50 -11.95 -8.42 -9.55
N ALA A 51 -10.96 -8.17 -10.42
CA ALA A 51 -10.17 -9.24 -11.02
C ALA A 51 -9.31 -9.99 -9.98
N HIS A 52 -8.83 -9.32 -8.93
CA HIS A 52 -8.15 -9.98 -7.82
C HIS A 52 -9.07 -10.86 -6.98
N ALA A 53 -10.36 -10.53 -6.90
CA ALA A 53 -11.34 -11.38 -6.21
C ALA A 53 -11.52 -12.75 -6.90
N GLY A 54 -11.27 -12.82 -8.22
CA GLY A 54 -11.24 -14.06 -9.00
C GLY A 54 -9.93 -14.86 -8.88
N GLY A 55 -8.93 -14.35 -8.16
CA GLY A 55 -7.60 -14.96 -8.03
C GLY A 55 -6.46 -13.97 -8.29
N ALA A 56 -5.22 -14.46 -8.32
CA ALA A 56 -4.07 -13.59 -8.54
C ALA A 56 -4.08 -12.97 -9.95
N VAL A 57 -3.84 -11.67 -10.05
CA VAL A 57 -3.79 -10.98 -11.34
C VAL A 57 -2.37 -11.06 -11.90
N ARG A 58 -2.24 -11.78 -13.01
CA ARG A 58 -0.99 -11.87 -13.75
C ARG A 58 -0.75 -10.59 -14.55
N ASP A 59 0.52 -10.34 -14.83
CA ASP A 59 0.93 -9.25 -15.72
C ASP A 59 0.56 -9.57 -17.18
N THR A 60 -0.67 -9.21 -17.54
CA THR A 60 -1.31 -9.39 -18.84
C THR A 60 -1.50 -8.05 -19.56
N LEU A 61 -1.74 -8.07 -20.87
CA LEU A 61 -2.10 -6.85 -21.62
C LEU A 61 -3.35 -6.17 -21.07
N TRP A 62 -4.32 -6.94 -20.58
CA TRP A 62 -5.51 -6.40 -19.93
C TRP A 62 -5.15 -5.63 -18.65
N ALA A 63 -4.39 -6.25 -17.75
CA ALA A 63 -3.98 -5.64 -16.47
C ALA A 63 -3.19 -4.35 -16.70
N ARG A 64 -2.24 -4.39 -17.65
CA ARG A 64 -1.49 -3.22 -18.13
C ARG A 64 -2.42 -2.09 -18.56
N ARG A 65 -3.32 -2.37 -19.51
CA ARG A 65 -4.24 -1.37 -20.07
C ARG A 65 -5.15 -0.74 -19.02
N VAL A 66 -5.69 -1.55 -18.10
CA VAL A 66 -6.55 -1.02 -17.02
C VAL A 66 -5.79 -0.01 -16.15
N LEU A 67 -4.56 -0.35 -15.74
CA LEU A 67 -3.71 0.55 -14.95
C LEU A 67 -3.24 1.76 -15.76
N ASP A 68 -2.90 1.59 -17.04
CA ASP A 68 -2.51 2.69 -17.94
C ASP A 68 -3.64 3.70 -18.12
N THR A 69 -4.86 3.21 -18.38
CA THR A 69 -6.03 4.08 -18.51
C THR A 69 -6.38 4.76 -17.19
N ALA A 70 -6.29 4.05 -16.05
CA ALA A 70 -6.48 4.65 -14.73
C ALA A 70 -5.47 5.79 -14.49
N ASN A 71 -4.19 5.57 -14.78
CA ASN A 71 -3.16 6.60 -14.63
C ASN A 71 -3.43 7.81 -15.53
N GLU A 72 -3.83 7.58 -16.79
CA GLU A 72 -4.11 8.66 -17.75
C GLU A 72 -5.26 9.56 -17.27
N VAL A 73 -6.40 8.97 -16.89
CA VAL A 73 -7.57 9.76 -16.45
C VAL A 73 -7.28 10.48 -15.12
N LEU A 74 -6.56 9.85 -14.19
CA LEU A 74 -6.19 10.48 -12.93
C LEU A 74 -5.14 11.58 -13.10
N THR A 75 -4.26 11.46 -14.10
CA THR A 75 -3.29 12.53 -14.45
C THR A 75 -4.04 13.76 -14.97
N ARG A 76 -4.99 13.57 -15.88
CA ARG A 76 -5.86 14.66 -16.36
C ARG A 76 -6.66 15.28 -15.22
N ALA A 77 -7.20 14.46 -14.33
CA ALA A 77 -7.98 14.94 -13.19
C ALA A 77 -7.15 15.79 -12.24
N ALA A 78 -5.93 15.34 -11.92
CA ALA A 78 -5.01 16.08 -11.06
C ALA A 78 -4.64 17.44 -11.67
N LEU A 79 -4.40 17.49 -12.99
CA LEU A 79 -4.09 18.73 -13.69
C LEU A 79 -5.29 19.69 -13.74
N ALA A 80 -6.49 19.17 -14.02
CA ALA A 80 -7.72 19.96 -14.13
C ALA A 80 -8.20 20.52 -12.77
N LEU A 81 -8.02 19.76 -11.69
CA LEU A 81 -8.53 20.12 -10.36
C LEU A 81 -7.53 20.89 -9.50
N GLY A 82 -6.29 21.06 -9.96
CA GLY A 82 -5.26 21.76 -9.21
C GLY A 82 -3.89 21.57 -9.85
N SER A 83 -3.48 22.56 -10.64
CA SER A 83 -2.07 22.73 -11.00
C SER A 83 -1.20 22.85 -9.73
N PRO A 84 0.09 22.48 -9.79
CA PRO A 84 0.98 22.51 -8.63
C PRO A 84 0.90 23.84 -7.85
N PRO A 85 0.99 23.81 -6.50
CA PRO A 85 1.41 22.67 -5.65
C PRO A 85 0.26 21.76 -5.12
N PRO A 86 0.57 20.57 -4.59
CA PRO A 86 -0.36 19.74 -3.80
C PRO A 86 -1.01 20.54 -2.66
N GLY A 87 -2.23 20.17 -2.27
CA GLY A 87 -3.00 20.90 -1.25
C GLY A 87 -3.92 22.00 -1.80
N ALA A 88 -3.90 22.24 -3.13
CA ALA A 88 -4.77 23.24 -3.77
C ALA A 88 -6.23 22.77 -3.90
N SER A 89 -6.49 21.46 -3.89
CA SER A 89 -7.83 20.89 -4.06
C SER A 89 -7.92 19.48 -3.49
N PRO A 90 -8.83 19.22 -2.53
CA PRO A 90 -9.07 17.88 -1.98
C PRO A 90 -9.31 16.79 -3.03
N THR A 91 -10.01 17.12 -4.11
CA THR A 91 -10.30 16.16 -5.18
C THR A 91 -9.09 15.98 -6.10
N GLY A 92 -8.32 17.05 -6.34
CA GLY A 92 -7.04 16.96 -7.05
C GLY A 92 -6.02 16.10 -6.30
N ASP A 93 -5.90 16.29 -4.98
CA ASP A 93 -5.01 15.50 -4.13
C ASP A 93 -5.42 14.03 -4.11
N THR A 94 -6.72 13.76 -4.01
CA THR A 94 -7.26 12.40 -4.19
C THR A 94 -6.82 11.77 -5.51
N ALA A 95 -6.89 12.51 -6.62
CA ALA A 95 -6.43 12.00 -7.92
C ALA A 95 -4.94 11.62 -7.87
N ARG A 96 -4.10 12.45 -7.23
CA ARG A 96 -2.67 12.19 -7.06
C ARG A 96 -2.39 10.96 -6.19
N VAL A 97 -3.11 10.77 -5.08
CA VAL A 97 -2.97 9.57 -4.24
C VAL A 97 -3.38 8.31 -5.01
N LEU A 98 -4.45 8.37 -5.79
CA LEU A 98 -4.85 7.22 -6.62
C LEU A 98 -3.84 6.93 -7.74
N ARG A 99 -3.10 7.92 -8.24
CA ARG A 99 -1.96 7.65 -9.14
C ARG A 99 -0.87 6.87 -8.41
N VAL A 100 -0.58 7.19 -7.14
CA VAL A 100 0.38 6.40 -6.34
C VAL A 100 -0.08 4.95 -6.22
N ARG A 101 -1.37 4.73 -5.98
CA ARG A 101 -1.95 3.38 -6.02
C ARG A 101 -1.72 2.69 -7.37
N VAL A 102 -1.95 3.36 -8.50
CA VAL A 102 -1.67 2.75 -9.82
C VAL A 102 -0.21 2.29 -9.93
N TRP A 103 0.73 3.11 -9.48
CA TRP A 103 2.15 2.77 -9.51
C TRP A 103 2.53 1.64 -8.54
N SER A 104 1.88 1.54 -7.38
CA SER A 104 2.08 0.42 -6.47
C SER A 104 1.55 -0.90 -7.05
N GLU A 105 0.40 -0.89 -7.74
CA GLU A 105 -0.12 -2.08 -8.44
C GLU A 105 0.76 -2.48 -9.62
N ARG A 106 1.34 -1.53 -10.36
CA ARG A 106 2.34 -1.83 -11.40
C ARG A 106 3.57 -2.50 -10.79
N ALA A 107 4.08 -1.99 -9.67
CA ALA A 107 5.21 -2.62 -8.97
C ALA A 107 4.86 -4.07 -8.55
N LEU A 108 3.64 -4.33 -8.08
CA LEU A 108 3.17 -5.67 -7.78
C LEU A 108 3.20 -6.61 -9.01
N LEU A 109 2.72 -6.13 -10.16
CA LEU A 109 2.80 -6.88 -11.42
C LEU A 109 4.26 -7.17 -11.84
N ALA A 110 5.18 -6.25 -11.60
CA ALA A 110 6.61 -6.48 -11.84
C ALA A 110 7.19 -7.54 -10.89
N TRP A 111 6.81 -7.50 -9.61
CA TRP A 111 7.20 -8.51 -8.63
C TRP A 111 6.76 -9.90 -9.03
N HIS A 112 5.59 -10.06 -9.65
CA HIS A 112 5.15 -11.36 -10.17
C HIS A 112 6.11 -11.96 -11.19
N ARG A 113 6.80 -11.14 -11.98
CA ARG A 113 7.71 -11.61 -13.05
C ARG A 113 9.12 -11.90 -12.57
N GLY A 114 9.69 -11.04 -11.73
CA GLY A 114 11.11 -11.16 -11.34
C GLY A 114 11.42 -10.98 -9.87
N GLY A 115 10.39 -10.97 -9.00
CA GLY A 115 10.55 -10.92 -7.57
C GLY A 115 10.71 -9.54 -6.97
N LEU A 116 10.84 -9.48 -5.65
CA LEU A 116 10.86 -8.26 -4.83
C LEU A 116 12.00 -7.30 -5.20
N ALA A 117 13.07 -7.81 -5.82
CA ALA A 117 14.17 -6.99 -6.35
C ALA A 117 13.74 -6.14 -7.56
N LEU A 118 12.73 -6.58 -8.33
CA LEU A 118 12.17 -5.77 -9.41
C LEU A 118 11.28 -4.68 -8.84
N GLY A 119 11.85 -3.51 -8.60
CA GLY A 119 11.11 -2.37 -8.06
C GLY A 119 10.12 -1.72 -9.05
N PRO A 120 9.54 -0.58 -8.64
CA PRO A 120 8.66 0.24 -9.50
C PRO A 120 9.29 0.65 -10.83
N ASN A 121 10.62 0.74 -10.88
CA ASN A 121 11.38 1.17 -12.06
C ASN A 121 11.21 0.24 -13.27
N THR A 122 10.68 -0.97 -13.08
CA THR A 122 10.35 -1.92 -14.16
C THR A 122 9.35 -1.34 -15.17
N TRP A 123 8.55 -0.36 -14.76
CA TRP A 123 7.53 0.30 -15.59
C TRP A 123 7.97 1.67 -16.11
N GLY A 124 9.26 1.97 -16.04
CA GLY A 124 9.85 3.27 -16.35
C GLY A 124 10.15 4.08 -15.10
N PRO A 125 10.75 5.28 -15.26
CA PRO A 125 11.01 6.17 -14.13
C PRO A 125 9.70 6.58 -13.46
N LEU A 126 9.72 6.68 -12.14
CA LEU A 126 8.59 7.22 -11.39
C LEU A 126 8.36 8.68 -11.80
N PRO A 127 7.11 9.10 -12.07
CA PRO A 127 6.83 10.46 -12.51
C PRO A 127 7.26 11.48 -11.46
N GLY A 128 7.98 12.52 -11.87
CA GLY A 128 8.45 13.57 -10.96
C GLY A 128 7.31 14.37 -10.31
N ASP A 129 6.14 14.38 -10.94
CA ASP A 129 4.91 15.02 -10.50
C ASP A 129 4.02 14.13 -9.61
N LEU A 130 4.43 12.87 -9.39
CA LEU A 130 3.81 11.98 -8.42
C LEU A 130 4.09 12.57 -7.04
N ARG A 131 3.07 13.14 -6.41
CA ARG A 131 3.13 13.80 -5.10
C ARG A 131 1.92 13.40 -4.29
N LEU A 132 2.12 13.04 -3.03
CA LEU A 132 1.02 12.84 -2.10
C LEU A 132 0.58 14.17 -1.48
N SER A 133 -0.56 14.19 -0.79
CA SER A 133 -0.87 15.29 0.11
C SER A 133 0.18 15.33 1.24
N PRO A 134 0.53 16.50 1.78
CA PRO A 134 1.56 16.63 2.82
C PRO A 134 1.33 15.71 4.02
N VAL A 135 0.07 15.49 4.43
CA VAL A 135 -0.26 14.62 5.57
C VAL A 135 0.07 13.14 5.31
N LEU A 136 -0.03 12.68 4.06
CA LEU A 136 0.38 11.32 3.72
C LEU A 136 1.89 11.20 3.52
N GLU A 137 2.60 12.25 3.07
CA GLU A 137 4.06 12.26 3.08
C GLU A 137 4.58 12.15 4.52
N GLU A 138 4.02 12.94 5.45
CA GLU A 138 4.32 12.90 6.88
C GLU A 138 4.03 11.51 7.48
N LEU A 139 2.85 10.94 7.22
CA LEU A 139 2.51 9.59 7.68
C LEU A 139 3.53 8.57 7.19
N GLY A 140 3.88 8.62 5.91
CA GLY A 140 4.82 7.68 5.30
C GLY A 140 6.20 7.77 5.92
N GLU A 141 6.71 8.98 6.11
CA GLU A 141 8.01 9.21 6.75
C GLU A 141 8.02 8.69 8.19
N ASN A 142 6.99 9.03 8.96
CA ASN A 142 6.83 8.58 10.34
C ASN A 142 6.76 7.04 10.44
N LEU A 143 6.01 6.37 9.56
CA LEU A 143 5.90 4.91 9.54
C LEU A 143 7.23 4.23 9.17
N LEU A 144 7.94 4.74 8.16
CA LEU A 144 9.25 4.21 7.80
C LEU A 144 10.25 4.41 8.94
N ARG A 145 10.27 5.58 9.57
CA ARG A 145 11.13 5.91 10.71
C ARG A 145 10.84 5.06 11.96
N ALA A 146 9.57 4.73 12.21
CA ALA A 146 9.16 3.88 13.33
C ALA A 146 9.63 2.42 13.19
N CYS A 147 9.89 1.95 11.96
CA CYS A 147 10.28 0.57 11.69
C CYS A 147 11.80 0.34 11.90
N PRO A 148 12.22 -0.75 12.57
CA PRO A 148 13.63 -1.10 12.74
C PRO A 148 14.41 -1.20 11.43
N ALA A 149 15.73 -1.00 11.49
CA ALA A 149 16.62 -1.16 10.34
C ALA A 149 16.51 -2.56 9.71
N GLY A 150 16.47 -2.61 8.38
CA GLY A 150 16.35 -3.88 7.64
C GLY A 150 15.05 -4.64 7.90
N GLY A 151 14.02 -3.99 8.44
CA GLY A 151 12.73 -4.61 8.74
C GLY A 151 11.80 -4.80 7.53
N ALA A 152 10.68 -5.46 7.79
CA ALA A 152 9.51 -5.49 6.90
C ALA A 152 8.35 -4.74 7.56
N LEU A 153 7.90 -3.66 6.92
CA LEU A 153 6.71 -2.89 7.28
C LEU A 153 5.48 -3.47 6.63
N LEU A 154 4.60 -4.01 7.46
CA LEU A 154 3.27 -4.47 7.06
C LEU A 154 2.27 -3.32 7.25
N THR A 155 1.71 -2.83 6.16
CA THR A 155 0.68 -1.79 6.18
C THR A 155 -0.71 -2.41 6.10
N ALA A 156 -1.69 -1.80 6.73
CA ALA A 156 -2.98 -2.42 7.02
C ALA A 156 -4.17 -1.76 6.30
N ALA A 157 -4.03 -0.52 5.86
CA ALA A 157 -5.06 0.22 5.15
C ALA A 157 -4.51 0.82 3.84
N ASP A 158 -5.34 1.58 3.13
CA ASP A 158 -4.93 2.25 1.90
C ASP A 158 -3.98 3.42 2.19
N ALA A 159 -4.30 4.26 3.17
CA ALA A 159 -3.54 5.47 3.49
C ALA A 159 -2.09 5.18 3.87
N ASP A 160 -1.87 4.27 4.82
CA ASP A 160 -0.53 3.87 5.26
C ASP A 160 0.22 3.07 4.18
N SER A 161 -0.47 2.22 3.41
CA SER A 161 0.14 1.52 2.27
C SER A 161 0.66 2.48 1.20
N TYR A 162 -0.15 3.45 0.77
CA TYR A 162 0.25 4.40 -0.25
C TYR A 162 1.32 5.38 0.27
N ALA A 163 1.18 5.85 1.50
CA ALA A 163 2.16 6.71 2.17
C ALA A 163 3.53 6.03 2.30
N ALA A 164 3.59 4.83 2.88
CA ALA A 164 4.85 4.11 3.08
C ALA A 164 5.48 3.71 1.74
N TRP A 165 4.68 3.24 0.78
CA TRP A 165 5.17 2.88 -0.54
C TRP A 165 5.77 4.09 -1.27
N TYR A 166 5.08 5.23 -1.24
CA TYR A 166 5.55 6.46 -1.86
C TYR A 166 6.87 6.93 -1.27
N MET A 167 6.96 7.03 0.06
CA MET A 167 8.19 7.49 0.71
C MET A 167 9.36 6.53 0.46
N ARG A 168 9.08 5.22 0.44
CA ARG A 168 10.09 4.18 0.18
C ARG A 168 10.62 4.19 -1.25
N PHE A 169 9.74 4.33 -2.23
CA PHE A 169 10.10 4.10 -3.64
C PHE A 169 10.22 5.38 -4.47
N VAL A 170 9.36 6.37 -4.23
CA VAL A 170 9.39 7.65 -4.95
C VAL A 170 10.38 8.61 -4.30
N ARG A 171 10.38 8.70 -2.96
CA ARG A 171 11.32 9.57 -2.23
C ARG A 171 12.62 8.87 -1.84
N GLY A 172 12.71 7.55 -2.04
CA GLY A 172 13.92 6.76 -1.78
C GLY A 172 14.30 6.66 -0.31
N LEU A 173 13.37 6.94 0.62
CA LEU A 173 13.65 6.87 2.04
C LEU A 173 13.70 5.41 2.51
N ARG A 174 14.61 5.13 3.47
CA ARG A 174 14.74 3.82 4.11
C ARG A 174 14.80 2.65 3.09
N PRO A 175 15.79 2.66 2.17
CA PRO A 175 15.91 1.61 1.16
C PRO A 175 16.14 0.20 1.73
N ASP A 176 16.53 0.12 3.00
CA ASP A 176 16.66 -1.11 3.79
C ASP A 176 15.33 -1.80 4.11
N LEU A 177 14.21 -1.04 4.10
CA LEU A 177 12.89 -1.56 4.44
C LEU A 177 12.19 -2.22 3.25
N LEU A 178 11.45 -3.28 3.56
CA LEU A 178 10.39 -3.80 2.70
C LEU A 178 9.04 -3.24 3.14
N VAL A 179 8.22 -2.80 2.19
CA VAL A 179 6.84 -2.36 2.44
C VAL A 179 5.90 -3.38 1.81
N ILE A 180 5.06 -4.00 2.64
CA ILE A 180 4.15 -5.08 2.24
C ILE A 180 2.73 -4.73 2.70
N PRO A 181 1.85 -4.31 1.78
CA PRO A 181 0.43 -4.16 2.11
C PRO A 181 -0.19 -5.51 2.47
N LEU A 182 -0.80 -5.62 3.64
CA LEU A 182 -1.48 -6.83 4.10
C LEU A 182 -2.64 -7.22 3.18
N ALA A 183 -3.34 -6.24 2.61
CA ALA A 183 -4.40 -6.48 1.62
C ALA A 183 -3.85 -7.22 0.38
N VAL A 184 -2.69 -6.79 -0.13
CA VAL A 184 -1.99 -7.44 -1.24
C VAL A 184 -1.57 -8.85 -0.84
N TRP A 185 -0.96 -9.02 0.34
CA TRP A 185 -0.58 -10.34 0.83
C TRP A 185 -1.78 -11.29 0.92
N ARG A 186 -2.93 -10.84 1.42
CA ARG A 186 -4.14 -11.65 1.56
C ARG A 186 -4.75 -12.03 0.21
N ARG A 187 -4.83 -11.10 -0.73
CA ARG A 187 -5.53 -11.32 -2.00
C ARG A 187 -4.69 -12.00 -3.07
N ASP A 188 -3.37 -11.78 -3.11
CA ASP A 188 -2.55 -12.24 -4.23
C ASP A 188 -1.65 -13.44 -3.87
N SER A 189 -2.05 -14.62 -4.36
CA SER A 189 -1.31 -15.87 -4.13
C SER A 189 0.03 -15.94 -4.86
N LEU A 190 0.17 -15.31 -6.04
CA LEU A 190 1.42 -15.30 -6.80
C LEU A 190 2.45 -14.44 -6.10
N PHE A 191 2.03 -13.26 -5.63
CA PHE A 191 2.84 -12.41 -4.78
C PHE A 191 3.32 -13.16 -3.54
N ARG A 192 2.42 -13.84 -2.79
CA ARG A 192 2.81 -14.61 -1.60
C ARG A 192 3.88 -15.66 -1.91
N VAL A 193 3.70 -16.45 -2.98
CA VAL A 193 4.65 -17.48 -3.38
C VAL A 193 6.00 -16.87 -3.72
N ARG A 194 6.00 -15.77 -4.48
CA ARG A 194 7.24 -15.11 -4.91
C ARG A 194 7.95 -14.43 -3.74
N ALA A 195 7.23 -13.65 -2.94
CA ALA A 195 7.76 -13.00 -1.75
C ALA A 195 8.32 -14.03 -0.77
N ALA A 196 7.64 -15.16 -0.53
CA ALA A 196 8.15 -16.22 0.33
C ALA A 196 9.46 -16.85 -0.20
N ALA A 197 9.61 -16.98 -1.51
CA ALA A 197 10.83 -17.46 -2.13
C ALA A 197 11.98 -16.45 -1.99
N ASP A 198 11.75 -15.19 -2.36
CA ASP A 198 12.75 -14.12 -2.30
C ASP A 198 13.21 -13.85 -0.87
N LEU A 199 12.29 -13.92 0.10
CA LEU A 199 12.56 -13.76 1.53
C LEU A 199 13.06 -15.05 2.20
N ARG A 200 13.21 -16.14 1.45
CA ARG A 200 13.72 -17.44 1.94
C ARG A 200 12.95 -17.96 3.16
N LEU A 201 11.62 -17.80 3.18
CA LEU A 201 10.76 -18.17 4.32
C LEU A 201 10.53 -19.69 4.46
N GLY A 202 11.05 -20.49 3.54
CA GLY A 202 11.02 -21.95 3.63
C GLY A 202 9.63 -22.58 3.44
N ARG A 203 9.45 -23.81 3.93
CA ARG A 203 8.22 -24.59 3.76
C ARG A 203 7.08 -24.16 4.69
N ARG A 204 7.37 -23.71 5.92
CA ARG A 204 6.36 -23.26 6.90
C ARG A 204 5.52 -22.08 6.38
N ALA A 205 6.11 -21.18 5.61
CA ALA A 205 5.38 -20.07 4.99
C ALA A 205 4.30 -20.53 3.99
N ARG A 206 4.51 -21.67 3.32
CA ARG A 206 3.54 -22.24 2.36
C ARG A 206 2.31 -22.84 3.05
N ALA A 207 2.44 -23.23 4.32
CA ALA A 207 1.36 -23.77 5.14
C ALA A 207 0.59 -22.69 5.94
N GLY A 208 0.70 -21.42 5.55
CA GLY A 208 0.01 -20.30 6.21
C GLY A 208 0.80 -19.62 7.34
N GLY A 209 1.87 -20.23 7.84
CA GLY A 209 2.75 -19.69 8.89
C GLY A 209 3.77 -18.64 8.42
N TRP A 210 3.45 -17.87 7.38
CA TRP A 210 4.40 -16.97 6.72
C TRP A 210 4.90 -15.85 7.64
N LEU A 211 4.02 -15.32 8.50
CA LEU A 211 4.34 -14.19 9.35
C LEU A 211 5.30 -14.61 10.46
N GLY A 212 5.07 -15.77 11.08
CA GLY A 212 6.02 -16.38 12.01
C GLY A 212 7.38 -16.63 11.34
N ALA A 213 7.37 -17.21 10.14
CA ALA A 213 8.60 -17.43 9.37
C ALA A 213 9.33 -16.12 9.00
N LEU A 214 8.60 -15.02 8.78
CA LEU A 214 9.18 -13.71 8.52
C LEU A 214 9.80 -13.10 9.79
N VAL A 215 9.07 -13.17 10.91
CA VAL A 215 9.50 -12.71 12.24
C VAL A 215 10.77 -13.43 12.71
N GLU A 216 10.91 -14.72 12.42
CA GLU A 216 12.14 -15.49 12.70
C GLU A 216 13.36 -14.97 11.93
N ARG A 217 13.16 -14.34 10.77
CA ARG A 217 14.24 -13.98 9.83
C ARG A 217 14.66 -12.53 9.94
N ARG A 218 13.74 -11.63 10.29
CA ARG A 218 13.99 -10.18 10.31
C ARG A 218 12.98 -9.45 11.20
N PRO A 219 13.28 -8.20 11.59
CA PRO A 219 12.32 -7.38 12.31
C PRO A 219 11.07 -7.18 11.44
N VAL A 220 9.90 -7.41 12.01
CA VAL A 220 8.61 -7.11 11.37
C VAL A 220 7.94 -6.01 12.16
N CYS A 221 7.58 -4.93 11.48
CA CYS A 221 6.78 -3.86 12.06
C CYS A 221 5.41 -3.82 11.37
N VAL A 222 4.36 -3.51 12.12
CA VAL A 222 2.99 -3.44 11.60
C VAL A 222 2.41 -2.10 11.98
N SER A 223 1.90 -1.37 10.98
CA SER A 223 1.23 -0.10 11.23
C SER A 223 0.01 -0.29 12.13
N MET A 224 -0.23 0.67 13.02
CA MET A 224 -1.37 0.64 13.94
C MET A 224 -2.69 1.07 13.28
N ALA A 225 -2.90 0.71 12.01
CA ALA A 225 -4.22 0.81 11.37
C ALA A 225 -5.08 -0.46 11.59
N LEU A 226 -4.52 -1.53 12.20
CA LEU A 226 -5.29 -2.66 12.74
C LEU A 226 -5.79 -2.36 14.16
N ASP A 227 -6.74 -3.15 14.66
CA ASP A 227 -7.18 -3.05 16.07
C ASP A 227 -6.20 -3.73 17.03
N ARG A 228 -5.51 -4.78 16.54
CA ARG A 228 -4.53 -5.57 17.28
C ARG A 228 -3.43 -6.05 16.33
N PRO A 229 -2.21 -6.35 16.82
CA PRO A 229 -1.18 -6.93 15.98
C PRO A 229 -1.67 -8.26 15.37
N PRO A 230 -1.23 -8.59 14.14
CA PRO A 230 -1.66 -9.80 13.47
C PRO A 230 -1.21 -11.05 14.22
N ASP A 231 -2.08 -12.07 14.23
CA ASP A 231 -1.80 -13.35 14.86
C ASP A 231 -0.61 -14.02 14.14
N ALA A 232 0.48 -14.21 14.88
CA ALA A 232 1.72 -14.80 14.38
C ALA A 232 2.21 -15.80 15.43
N GLN A 233 2.09 -17.10 15.13
CA GLN A 233 2.49 -18.15 16.06
C GLN A 233 3.97 -17.98 16.43
N GLY A 234 4.23 -17.90 17.74
CA GLY A 234 5.58 -17.71 18.28
C GLY A 234 6.13 -16.27 18.23
N ALA A 235 5.36 -15.30 17.74
CA ALA A 235 5.77 -13.90 17.76
C ALA A 235 5.39 -13.22 19.07
N THR A 236 6.36 -12.59 19.73
CA THR A 236 6.13 -11.67 20.85
C THR A 236 6.14 -10.25 20.32
N TRP A 237 4.96 -9.65 20.21
CA TRP A 237 4.80 -8.27 19.76
C TRP A 237 5.18 -7.29 20.88
N ARG A 238 5.92 -6.25 20.52
CA ARG A 238 6.19 -5.08 21.36
C ARG A 238 5.64 -3.84 20.72
N THR A 239 5.12 -2.94 21.54
CA THR A 239 4.67 -1.64 21.10
C THR A 239 5.86 -0.71 20.90
N ARG A 240 5.93 -0.05 19.74
CA ARG A 240 6.74 1.14 19.49
C ARG A 240 5.82 2.29 19.07
N PRO A 241 6.28 3.55 19.06
CA PRO A 241 5.48 4.63 18.52
C PRO A 241 5.04 4.30 17.09
N LEU A 242 3.73 4.36 16.82
CA LEU A 242 3.06 4.14 15.53
C LEU A 242 3.00 2.69 15.00
N VAL A 243 3.78 1.75 15.55
CA VAL A 243 3.88 0.37 15.04
C VAL A 243 4.00 -0.68 16.15
N TRP A 244 3.47 -1.88 15.91
CA TRP A 244 3.89 -3.07 16.68
C TRP A 244 5.09 -3.72 16.00
N VAL A 245 6.05 -4.20 16.77
CA VAL A 245 7.26 -4.84 16.25
C VAL A 245 7.45 -6.23 16.86
N ALA A 246 7.87 -7.19 16.05
CA ALA A 246 8.30 -8.52 16.47
C ALA A 246 9.56 -8.95 15.72
N GLY A 247 10.29 -9.92 16.27
CA GLY A 247 11.46 -10.53 15.63
C GLY A 247 12.80 -10.07 16.22
N PRO A 248 13.92 -10.30 15.53
CA PRO A 248 15.23 -9.82 15.97
C PRO A 248 15.25 -8.29 16.08
N GLN A 249 16.17 -7.75 16.88
CA GLN A 249 16.38 -6.30 17.03
C GLN A 249 15.16 -5.52 17.55
N VAL A 250 14.17 -6.22 18.12
CA VAL A 250 12.98 -5.59 18.72
C VAL A 250 13.33 -4.72 19.94
N THR A 251 14.50 -4.94 20.55
CA THR A 251 15.04 -4.17 21.68
C THR A 251 15.83 -2.94 21.28
N ASP A 252 16.22 -2.81 20.00
CA ASP A 252 17.04 -1.68 19.53
C ASP A 252 16.30 -0.36 19.73
N ASP A 253 17.03 0.71 20.06
CA ASP A 253 16.48 1.98 20.52
C ASP A 253 15.32 2.49 19.64
N PRO A 254 14.08 2.51 20.16
CA PRO A 254 12.96 3.03 19.41
C PRO A 254 13.09 4.56 19.28
N VAL A 255 12.64 5.08 18.14
CA VAL A 255 12.52 6.52 17.94
C VAL A 255 11.63 7.12 19.03
N PRO A 256 12.09 8.13 19.79
CA PRO A 256 11.28 8.77 20.81
C PRO A 256 10.01 9.42 20.22
N PRO A 257 8.84 9.33 20.90
CA PRO A 257 7.58 9.94 20.43
C PRO A 257 7.68 11.41 20.04
N ARG A 258 8.47 12.21 20.77
CA ARG A 258 8.67 13.64 20.55
C ARG A 258 9.45 13.97 19.27
N ASP A 259 10.16 12.98 18.71
CA ASP A 259 10.98 13.16 17.51
C ASP A 259 10.21 12.76 16.23
N PHE A 260 8.89 12.54 16.31
CA PHE A 260 8.01 12.44 15.15
C PHE A 260 7.38 13.81 14.86
N VAL A 261 7.07 14.07 13.58
CA VAL A 261 6.50 15.34 13.13
C VAL A 261 5.02 15.17 12.81
N PHE A 262 4.19 16.12 13.23
CA PHE A 262 2.73 16.11 13.04
C PHE A 262 2.16 17.44 12.51
N ALA A 263 3.01 18.27 11.91
CA ALA A 263 2.66 19.59 11.41
C ALA A 263 1.75 19.53 10.17
N ALA A 264 1.99 18.58 9.26
CA ALA A 264 1.16 18.41 8.08
C ALA A 264 -0.24 17.92 8.45
N LEU A 265 -0.36 17.07 9.48
CA LEU A 265 -1.65 16.70 10.04
C LEU A 265 -2.43 17.91 10.55
N LYS A 266 -1.79 18.86 11.25
CA LYS A 266 -2.46 20.08 11.72
C LYS A 266 -3.11 20.84 10.57
N VAL A 267 -2.33 21.10 9.53
CA VAL A 267 -2.80 21.80 8.31
C VAL A 267 -3.92 21.01 7.63
N ALA A 268 -3.78 19.69 7.54
CA ALA A 268 -4.78 18.82 6.92
C ALA A 268 -6.11 18.81 7.68
N VAL A 269 -6.08 18.83 9.02
CA VAL A 269 -7.28 18.95 9.86
C VAL A 269 -7.95 20.30 9.64
N ASP A 270 -7.20 21.40 9.71
CA ASP A 270 -7.74 22.74 9.54
C ASP A 270 -8.39 22.93 8.15
N ASN A 271 -7.77 22.37 7.13
CA ASN A 271 -8.22 22.48 5.74
C ASN A 271 -9.22 21.40 5.32
N HIS A 272 -9.65 20.53 6.24
CA HIS A 272 -10.57 19.42 5.96
C HIS A 272 -10.09 18.51 4.81
N ASP A 273 -8.79 18.20 4.78
CA ASP A 273 -8.20 17.29 3.80
C ASP A 273 -8.84 15.89 3.95
N PRO A 274 -9.32 15.27 2.86
CA PRO A 274 -9.97 13.96 2.89
C PRO A 274 -9.06 12.84 3.40
N TRP A 275 -7.74 13.03 3.40
CA TRP A 275 -6.75 12.09 3.93
C TRP A 275 -6.38 12.34 5.38
N ALA A 276 -6.85 13.42 6.02
CA ALA A 276 -6.64 13.66 7.44
C ALA A 276 -7.30 12.57 8.30
N GLN A 277 -8.54 12.18 7.98
CA GLN A 277 -9.31 11.24 8.80
C GLN A 277 -8.65 9.84 8.91
N PRO A 278 -8.21 9.18 7.81
CA PRO A 278 -7.47 7.93 7.91
C PRO A 278 -6.18 8.03 8.74
N VAL A 279 -5.51 9.19 8.70
CA VAL A 279 -4.28 9.44 9.48
C VAL A 279 -4.61 9.62 10.96
N LEU A 280 -5.67 10.37 11.28
CA LEU A 280 -6.18 10.51 12.65
C LEU A 280 -6.57 9.17 13.28
N GLU A 281 -7.19 8.29 12.50
CA GLU A 281 -7.57 6.95 12.98
C GLU A 281 -6.34 6.12 13.35
N LEU A 282 -5.31 6.12 12.51
CA LEU A 282 -4.06 5.41 12.77
C LEU A 282 -3.33 6.01 13.98
N TYR A 283 -3.18 7.34 14.03
CA TYR A 283 -2.51 8.01 15.14
C TYR A 283 -3.28 7.91 16.45
N GLY A 284 -4.62 7.91 16.42
CA GLY A 284 -5.46 7.65 17.58
C GLY A 284 -5.27 6.24 18.15
N ARG A 285 -5.21 5.22 17.28
CA ARG A 285 -4.86 3.85 17.71
C ARG A 285 -3.44 3.80 18.30
N ALA A 286 -2.48 4.49 17.67
CA ALA A 286 -1.12 4.56 18.15
C ALA A 286 -0.99 5.24 19.51
N ALA A 287 -1.72 6.33 19.73
CA ALA A 287 -1.79 7.04 21.01
C ALA A 287 -2.36 6.15 22.13
N ARG A 288 -3.40 5.36 21.85
CA ARG A 288 -3.93 4.37 22.82
C ARG A 288 -2.88 3.36 23.25
N ALA A 289 -2.04 2.91 22.32
CA ALA A 289 -0.97 1.97 22.61
C ALA A 289 0.28 2.64 23.24
N THR A 290 0.52 3.91 22.92
CA THR A 290 1.71 4.69 23.32
C THR A 290 1.29 6.09 23.77
N ALA A 291 0.88 6.23 25.03
CA ALA A 291 0.33 7.48 25.57
C ALA A 291 1.25 8.71 25.41
N ARG A 292 2.58 8.49 25.43
CA ARG A 292 3.58 9.56 25.22
C ARG A 292 3.51 10.24 23.85
N LEU A 293 2.81 9.65 22.87
CA LEU A 293 2.52 10.33 21.61
C LEU A 293 1.62 11.56 21.81
N CYS A 294 0.78 11.59 22.85
CA CYS A 294 -0.10 12.74 23.12
C CYS A 294 0.68 14.02 23.44
N GLU A 295 1.84 13.93 24.08
CA GLU A 295 2.74 15.09 24.28
C GLU A 295 3.26 15.63 22.94
N ALA A 296 3.64 14.73 22.03
CA ALA A 296 4.09 15.12 20.70
C ALA A 296 2.94 15.74 19.90
N PHE A 297 1.76 15.14 19.91
CA PHE A 297 0.56 15.70 19.28
C PHE A 297 0.16 17.07 19.85
N SER A 298 0.29 17.27 21.16
CA SER A 298 0.06 18.56 21.82
C SER A 298 1.03 19.63 21.31
N THR A 299 2.31 19.28 21.14
CA THR A 299 3.35 20.18 20.60
C THR A 299 2.97 20.73 19.21
N PHE A 300 2.29 19.94 18.38
CA PHE A 300 1.82 20.37 17.05
C PHE A 300 0.38 20.90 17.04
N GLY A 301 -0.27 21.02 18.20
CA GLY A 301 -1.65 21.50 18.32
C GLY A 301 -2.71 20.58 17.71
N VAL A 302 -2.44 19.27 17.64
CA VAL A 302 -3.36 18.27 17.05
C VAL A 302 -3.98 17.32 18.08
N SER A 303 -3.64 17.45 19.36
CA SER A 303 -4.18 16.59 20.43
C SER A 303 -5.72 16.58 20.48
N GLY A 304 -6.37 17.75 20.29
CA GLY A 304 -7.84 17.83 20.27
C GLY A 304 -8.51 17.06 19.12
N ALA A 305 -7.80 16.88 18.00
CA ALA A 305 -8.28 16.09 16.87
C ALA A 305 -8.12 14.57 17.10
N ILE A 306 -7.24 14.17 18.01
CA ILE A 306 -6.94 12.77 18.30
C ILE A 306 -7.71 12.33 19.54
N GLU A 307 -8.75 11.53 19.34
CA GLU A 307 -9.68 11.09 20.40
C GLU A 307 -8.97 10.59 21.66
N ALA A 308 -7.93 9.77 21.50
CA ALA A 308 -7.17 9.17 22.60
C ALA A 308 -6.36 10.17 23.45
N CYS A 309 -6.21 11.43 22.99
CA CYS A 309 -5.41 12.47 23.62
C CYS A 309 -6.25 13.65 24.13
N ARG A 310 -7.58 13.51 24.20
CA ARG A 310 -8.50 14.58 24.65
C ARG A 310 -8.62 14.72 26.18
N HIS A 311 -7.68 14.14 26.92
CA HIS A 311 -7.70 14.07 28.39
C HIS A 311 -6.66 15.00 29.00
#